data_AF-A0A2D8D3P6-F1
#
_entry.id   AF-A0A2D8D3P6-F1
#
_cell.length_a   1.000
_cell.length_b   1.000
_cell.length_c   1.000
_cell.angle_alpha   90.00
_cell.angle_beta   90.00
_cell.angle_gamma   90.00
#
_symmetry.space_group_name_H-M   'P 1'
#
loop_
_entity.id
_entity.type
_entity.pdbx_description
1 polymer ?
#
loop_
_entity_poly.entity_id
_entity_poly.type
_entity_poly.pdbx_seq_one_letter_code
_entity_poly.pdbx_strand_id
1 'polypeptide(L)'
;MFDISSVLVEIQRRYAVDWEGQAPTEADLLAWSGGSGQALAHLYDQIATKLAVGYHEKRFSFEFCDEVVNHLYGMMIGQQAGGSPPPWPTLFFRVFEAFDAGEFASPNLPTHDPVKTYTDPEIAEIVRKL
;
A
#
# COMPACT_ATOMS: atom_id res chain seq x y z
N MET A 1 -11.77 9.10 14.95
CA MET A 1 -10.64 8.78 14.06
C MET A 1 -10.30 7.33 14.31
N PHE A 2 -10.25 6.50 13.27
CA PHE A 2 -9.91 5.08 13.43
C PHE A 2 -8.43 4.93 13.79
N ASP A 3 -8.11 4.00 14.69
CA ASP A 3 -6.72 3.60 14.92
C ASP A 3 -6.20 2.83 13.70
N ILE A 4 -4.96 3.12 13.27
CA ILE A 4 -4.37 2.52 12.07
C ILE A 4 -4.27 0.99 12.18
N SER A 5 -4.07 0.46 13.39
CA SER A 5 -4.01 -1.00 13.58
C SER A 5 -5.37 -1.64 13.29
N SER A 6 -6.46 -0.96 13.67
CA SER A 6 -7.83 -1.41 13.37
C SER A 6 -8.13 -1.38 11.87
N VAL A 7 -7.66 -0.34 11.16
CA VAL A 7 -7.78 -0.26 9.70
C VAL A 7 -7.07 -1.43 9.02
N LEU A 8 -5.84 -1.73 9.42
CA LEU A 8 -5.07 -2.82 8.84
C LEU A 8 -5.70 -4.19 9.11
N VAL A 9 -6.18 -4.42 10.34
CA VAL A 9 -6.90 -5.65 10.69
C VAL A 9 -8.14 -5.82 9.82
N GLU A 10 -8.88 -4.74 9.56
CA GLU A 10 -10.05 -4.80 8.70
C GLU A 10 -9.67 -5.12 7.24
N ILE A 11 -8.61 -4.50 6.70
CA ILE A 11 -8.09 -4.83 5.35
C ILE A 11 -7.71 -6.30 5.27
N GLN A 12 -6.96 -6.83 6.25
CA GLN A 12 -6.59 -8.24 6.30
C GLN A 12 -7.81 -9.16 6.38
N ARG A 13 -8.81 -8.79 7.19
CA ARG A 13 -10.05 -9.55 7.33
C ARG A 13 -10.80 -9.62 5.99
N ARG A 14 -10.91 -8.50 5.28
CA ARG A 14 -11.60 -8.43 3.98
C ARG A 14 -10.85 -9.22 2.92
N TYR A 15 -9.53 -9.06 2.85
CA TYR A 15 -8.66 -9.83 1.95
C TYR A 15 -8.79 -11.35 2.16
N ALA A 16 -8.81 -11.81 3.41
CA ALA A 16 -8.91 -13.23 3.73
C ALA A 16 -10.28 -13.85 3.40
N VAL A 17 -11.33 -13.04 3.24
CA VAL A 17 -12.69 -13.52 2.96
C VAL A 17 -12.98 -13.48 1.46
N ASP A 18 -12.86 -12.30 0.85
CA ASP A 18 -13.18 -12.05 -0.56
C ASP A 18 -12.68 -10.66 -0.92
N TRP A 19 -11.46 -10.57 -1.46
CA TRP A 19 -10.87 -9.29 -1.81
C TRP A 19 -11.62 -8.60 -2.95
N GLU A 20 -11.99 -9.33 -4.01
CA GLU A 20 -12.67 -8.77 -5.18
C GLU A 20 -14.01 -8.10 -4.80
N GLY A 21 -14.74 -8.68 -3.86
CA GLY A 21 -16.01 -8.13 -3.37
C GLY A 21 -15.92 -7.17 -2.18
N GLN A 22 -14.79 -7.13 -1.45
CA GLN A 22 -14.67 -6.39 -0.18
C GLN A 22 -13.45 -5.45 -0.10
N ALA A 23 -12.70 -5.26 -1.18
CA ALA A 23 -11.60 -4.30 -1.19
C ALA A 23 -12.06 -2.91 -0.70
N PRO A 24 -11.19 -2.13 -0.03
CA PRO A 24 -11.53 -0.81 0.49
C PRO A 24 -12.17 0.10 -0.57
N THR A 25 -13.21 0.82 -0.19
CA THR A 25 -13.90 1.79 -1.06
C THR A 25 -13.53 3.22 -0.69
N GLU A 26 -13.86 4.21 -1.53
CA GLU A 26 -13.61 5.62 -1.21
C GLU A 26 -14.32 6.03 0.09
N ALA A 27 -15.51 5.49 0.32
CA ALA A 27 -16.26 5.70 1.56
C ALA A 27 -15.51 5.16 2.79
N ASP A 28 -14.85 4.00 2.67
CA ASP A 28 -14.01 3.45 3.74
C ASP A 28 -12.83 4.40 4.04
N LEU A 29 -12.11 4.86 3.01
CA LEU A 29 -10.97 5.76 3.19
C LEU A 29 -11.36 7.11 3.80
N LEU A 30 -12.52 7.66 3.41
CA LEU A 30 -13.07 8.87 4.02
C LEU A 30 -13.44 8.64 5.49
N ALA A 31 -14.07 7.50 5.81
CA ALA A 31 -14.42 7.14 7.18
C ALA A 31 -13.18 6.94 8.06
N TRP A 32 -12.15 6.26 7.55
CA TRP A 32 -10.92 5.98 8.28
C TRP A 32 -10.07 7.24 8.49
N SER A 33 -9.96 8.11 7.48
CA SER A 33 -9.21 9.36 7.55
C SER A 33 -9.92 10.45 8.36
N GLY A 34 -11.25 10.43 8.44
CA GLY A 34 -12.04 11.52 9.03
C GLY A 34 -12.32 12.68 8.08
N GLY A 35 -12.07 12.52 6.76
CA GLY A 35 -12.72 13.30 5.72
C GLY A 35 -12.03 14.57 5.20
N SER A 36 -10.74 14.81 5.51
CA SER A 36 -9.98 15.91 4.90
C SER A 36 -8.85 15.40 3.99
N GLY A 37 -8.42 16.21 3.02
CA GLY A 37 -7.36 15.85 2.07
C GLY A 37 -6.02 15.52 2.75
N GLN A 38 -5.59 16.32 3.73
CA GLN A 38 -4.41 16.01 4.56
C GLN A 38 -4.56 14.70 5.33
N ALA A 39 -5.73 14.46 5.93
CA ALA A 39 -5.95 13.25 6.71
C ALA A 39 -5.96 11.99 5.80
N LEU A 40 -6.43 12.14 4.56
CA LEU A 40 -6.42 11.07 3.57
C LEU A 40 -5.01 10.73 3.10
N ALA A 41 -4.20 11.74 2.76
CA ALA A 41 -2.78 11.52 2.43
C ALA A 41 -2.02 10.85 3.60
N HIS A 42 -2.27 11.31 4.82
CA HIS A 42 -1.68 10.72 6.02
C HIS A 42 -2.17 9.29 6.28
N LEU A 43 -3.41 8.95 5.94
CA LEU A 43 -3.92 7.58 6.04
C LEU A 43 -3.16 6.63 5.09
N TYR A 44 -2.95 7.03 3.84
CA TYR A 44 -2.17 6.24 2.88
C TYR A 44 -0.76 5.96 3.41
N ASP A 45 -0.05 7.01 3.86
CA ASP A 45 1.31 6.86 4.41
C ASP A 45 1.33 5.94 5.64
N GLN A 46 0.32 6.03 6.51
CA GLN A 46 0.19 5.14 7.68
C GLN A 46 -0.07 3.68 7.30
N ILE A 47 -0.92 3.41 6.29
CA ILE A 47 -1.16 2.05 5.79
C ILE A 47 0.15 1.50 5.19
N ALA A 48 0.81 2.28 4.34
CA ALA A 48 2.08 1.90 3.71
C ALA A 48 3.17 1.59 4.75
N THR A 49 3.27 2.40 5.81
CA THR A 49 4.16 2.15 6.96
C THR A 49 3.93 0.76 7.54
N LYS A 50 2.66 0.41 7.82
CA LYS A 50 2.32 -0.88 8.42
C LYS A 50 2.58 -2.05 7.48
N LEU A 51 2.30 -1.90 6.19
CA LEU A 51 2.58 -2.91 5.18
C LEU A 51 4.08 -3.15 5.04
N ALA A 52 4.88 -2.09 4.87
CA ALA A 52 6.33 -2.19 4.75
C ALA A 52 6.97 -2.89 5.96
N VAL A 53 6.61 -2.48 7.18
CA VAL A 53 7.11 -3.12 8.41
C VAL A 53 6.66 -4.56 8.51
N GLY A 54 5.38 -4.85 8.24
CA GLY A 54 4.86 -6.21 8.32
C GLY A 54 5.43 -7.17 7.28
N TYR A 55 5.67 -6.69 6.06
CA TYR A 55 6.36 -7.45 5.02
C TYR A 55 7.82 -7.71 5.42
N HIS A 56 8.55 -6.68 5.85
CA HIS A 56 9.95 -6.80 6.27
C HIS A 56 10.14 -7.79 7.42
N GLU A 57 9.21 -7.81 8.38
CA GLU A 57 9.18 -8.75 9.50
C GLU A 57 8.61 -10.12 9.15
N LYS A 58 8.29 -10.38 7.87
CA LYS A 58 7.71 -11.63 7.34
C LYS A 58 6.35 -11.98 7.97
N ARG A 59 5.63 -10.98 8.48
CA ARG A 59 4.26 -11.12 8.97
C ARG A 59 3.24 -11.07 7.84
N PHE A 60 3.56 -10.39 6.75
CA PHE A 60 2.74 -10.26 5.55
C PHE A 60 3.46 -10.86 4.33
N SER A 61 2.70 -11.47 3.42
CA SER A 61 3.25 -11.98 2.16
C SER A 61 3.37 -10.86 1.13
N PHE A 62 4.16 -11.12 0.07
CA PHE A 62 4.28 -10.20 -1.05
C PHE A 62 2.92 -9.97 -1.69
N GLU A 63 2.19 -11.05 -2.01
CA GLU A 63 0.91 -11.01 -2.72
C GLU A 63 -0.15 -10.20 -1.96
N PHE A 64 -0.19 -10.30 -0.63
CA PHE A 64 -1.10 -9.49 0.17
C PHE A 64 -0.73 -8.01 0.11
N CYS A 65 0.54 -7.68 0.31
CA CYS A 65 0.98 -6.29 0.33
C CYS A 65 0.82 -5.63 -1.03
N ASP A 66 1.25 -6.32 -2.08
CA ASP A 66 1.17 -5.92 -3.48
C ASP A 66 -0.28 -5.62 -3.90
N GLU A 67 -1.19 -6.58 -3.68
CA GLU A 67 -2.61 -6.42 -4.00
C GLU A 67 -3.23 -5.19 -3.29
N VAL A 68 -2.90 -5.00 -2.01
CA VAL A 68 -3.42 -3.86 -1.23
C VAL A 68 -2.88 -2.53 -1.77
N VAL A 69 -1.57 -2.42 -2.05
CA VAL A 69 -1.00 -1.15 -2.54
C VAL A 69 -1.46 -0.84 -3.96
N ASN A 70 -1.60 -1.85 -4.83
CA ASN A 70 -2.11 -1.70 -6.19
C ASN A 70 -3.55 -1.16 -6.19
N HIS A 71 -4.42 -1.77 -5.38
CA HIS A 71 -5.81 -1.32 -5.22
C HIS A 71 -5.90 0.12 -4.70
N LEU A 72 -5.16 0.41 -3.62
CA LEU A 72 -5.15 1.74 -3.01
C LEU A 72 -4.51 2.80 -3.93
N TYR A 73 -3.53 2.44 -4.75
CA TYR A 73 -2.94 3.32 -5.75
C TYR A 73 -3.96 3.71 -6.82
N GLY A 74 -4.76 2.75 -7.32
CA GLY A 74 -5.85 3.03 -8.25
C GLY A 74 -6.84 4.07 -7.71
N MET A 75 -7.22 3.94 -6.43
CA MET A 75 -8.08 4.92 -5.76
C MET A 75 -7.40 6.29 -5.59
N MET A 76 -6.13 6.29 -5.16
CA MET A 76 -5.34 7.50 -4.99
C MET A 76 -5.26 8.29 -6.30
N ILE A 77 -4.99 7.63 -7.44
CA ILE A 77 -4.93 8.28 -8.75
C ILE A 77 -6.29 8.89 -9.13
N GLY A 78 -7.40 8.19 -8.87
CA GLY A 78 -8.75 8.74 -9.05
C GLY A 78 -8.97 10.03 -8.25
N GLN A 79 -8.53 10.06 -6.99
CA GLN A 79 -8.62 11.24 -6.12
C GLN A 79 -7.72 12.39 -6.59
N GLN A 80 -6.51 12.09 -7.09
CA GLN A 80 -5.57 13.07 -7.63
C GLN A 80 -6.09 13.74 -8.92
N ALA A 81 -6.95 13.05 -9.69
CA ALA A 81 -7.60 13.62 -10.87
C ALA A 81 -8.79 14.55 -10.53
N GLY A 82 -9.19 14.66 -9.26
CA GLY A 82 -10.33 15.47 -8.82
C GLY A 82 -10.05 16.97 -8.75
N GLY A 83 -11.11 17.78 -8.59
CA GLY A 83 -11.01 19.25 -8.56
C GLY A 83 -10.36 19.85 -7.30
N SER A 84 -10.09 19.04 -6.28
CA SER A 84 -9.39 19.44 -5.05
C SER A 84 -8.59 18.25 -4.53
N PRO A 85 -7.45 17.92 -5.18
CA PRO A 85 -6.71 16.71 -4.87
C PRO A 85 -6.09 16.79 -3.47
N PRO A 86 -6.03 15.67 -2.72
CA PRO A 86 -5.27 15.62 -1.49
C PRO A 86 -3.76 15.80 -1.77
N PRO A 87 -2.94 16.17 -0.78
CA PRO A 87 -1.49 16.12 -0.93
C PRO A 87 -1.02 14.74 -1.39
N TRP A 88 0.08 14.71 -2.14
CA TRP A 88 0.68 13.45 -2.59
C TRP A 88 1.25 12.66 -1.41
N PRO A 89 0.84 11.40 -1.16
CA PRO A 89 1.35 10.59 -0.06
C PRO A 89 2.68 9.95 -0.46
N THR A 90 3.79 10.66 -0.19
CA THR A 90 5.13 10.29 -0.69
C THR A 90 5.60 8.92 -0.20
N LEU A 91 5.32 8.56 1.06
CA LEU A 91 5.76 7.27 1.60
C LEU A 91 4.92 6.14 0.98
N PHE A 92 3.61 6.33 0.88
CA PHE A 92 2.74 5.38 0.19
C PHE A 92 3.21 5.12 -1.23
N PHE A 93 3.46 6.18 -2.00
CA PHE A 93 3.90 6.02 -3.39
C PHE A 93 5.21 5.24 -3.50
N ARG A 94 6.19 5.52 -2.64
CA ARG A 94 7.47 4.79 -2.62
C ARG A 94 7.30 3.32 -2.25
N VAL A 95 6.40 3.00 -1.32
CA VAL A 95 6.08 1.61 -0.96
C VAL A 95 5.37 0.90 -2.11
N PHE A 96 4.42 1.57 -2.78
CA PHE A 96 3.78 1.08 -3.99
C PHE A 96 4.82 0.74 -5.08
N GLU A 97 5.73 1.67 -5.41
CA GLU A 97 6.79 1.45 -6.41
C GLU A 97 7.69 0.26 -6.07
N ALA A 98 7.95 0.02 -4.77
CA ALA A 98 8.77 -1.11 -4.33
C ALA A 98 8.08 -2.47 -4.59
N PHE A 99 6.75 -2.55 -4.41
CA PHE A 99 5.99 -3.77 -4.69
C PHE A 99 5.78 -3.96 -6.19
N ASP A 100 5.41 -2.91 -6.93
CA ASP A 100 5.26 -2.92 -8.40
C ASP A 100 6.55 -3.39 -9.10
N ALA A 101 7.72 -2.93 -8.65
CA ALA A 101 9.00 -3.39 -9.17
C ALA A 101 9.25 -4.91 -8.96
N GLY A 102 8.63 -5.50 -7.94
CA GLY A 102 8.68 -6.92 -7.64
C GLY A 102 7.87 -7.79 -8.59
N GLU A 103 6.93 -7.23 -9.35
CA GLU A 103 6.13 -7.97 -10.32
C GLU A 103 6.90 -8.25 -11.63
N PHE A 104 7.88 -7.41 -11.96
CA PHE A 104 8.49 -7.42 -13.29
C PHE A 104 9.80 -8.22 -13.35
N ALA A 105 9.71 -9.44 -13.86
CA ALA A 105 10.88 -10.18 -14.33
C ALA A 105 11.24 -9.76 -15.77
N SER A 106 12.32 -8.99 -15.94
CA SER A 106 12.77 -8.60 -17.29
C SER A 106 13.20 -9.82 -18.12
N PRO A 107 12.65 -10.03 -19.33
CA PRO A 107 13.01 -11.17 -20.18
C PRO A 107 14.45 -11.06 -20.72
N ASN A 108 15.07 -9.87 -20.62
CA ASN A 108 16.44 -9.61 -21.07
C ASN A 108 17.48 -9.82 -19.97
N LEU A 109 17.06 -10.11 -18.73
CA LEU A 109 17.94 -10.42 -17.62
C LEU A 109 18.00 -11.94 -17.39
N PRO A 110 19.08 -12.46 -16.79
CA PRO A 110 19.10 -13.83 -16.29
C PRO A 110 17.91 -14.09 -15.37
N THR A 111 17.43 -15.34 -15.31
CA THR A 111 16.37 -15.74 -14.38
C THR A 111 16.76 -15.33 -12.96
N HIS A 112 15.96 -14.45 -12.38
CA HIS A 112 16.10 -13.96 -11.01
C HIS A 112 14.70 -13.86 -10.40
N ASP A 113 14.67 -13.74 -9.08
CA ASP A 113 13.47 -13.46 -8.32
C ASP A 113 13.34 -11.93 -8.20
N PRO A 114 12.41 -11.28 -8.92
CA PRO A 114 12.27 -9.83 -8.92
C PRO A 114 11.93 -9.29 -7.53
N VAL A 115 11.18 -10.03 -6.71
CA VAL A 115 10.86 -9.65 -5.32
C VAL A 115 12.14 -9.54 -4.49
N LYS A 116 13.00 -10.57 -4.54
CA LYS A 116 14.31 -10.53 -3.83
C LYS A 116 15.26 -9.47 -4.37
N THR A 117 15.12 -9.12 -5.64
CA THR A 117 16.04 -8.21 -6.34
C THR A 117 15.64 -6.75 -6.15
N TYR A 118 14.34 -6.46 -6.09
CA TYR A 118 13.80 -5.11 -6.13
C TYR A 118 13.00 -4.77 -4.87
N THR A 119 11.98 -5.56 -4.53
CA THR A 119 11.08 -5.26 -3.40
C THR A 119 11.78 -5.40 -2.05
N ASP A 120 12.43 -6.53 -1.78
CA ASP A 120 13.09 -6.81 -0.50
C ASP A 120 14.09 -5.71 -0.08
N PRO A 121 15.05 -5.29 -0.94
CA PRO A 121 15.99 -4.24 -0.56
C PRO A 121 15.33 -2.86 -0.40
N GLU A 122 14.37 -2.50 -1.26
CA GLU A 122 13.72 -1.19 -1.17
C GLU A 122 12.84 -1.09 0.08
N ILE A 123 12.06 -2.13 0.40
CA ILE A 123 11.27 -2.17 1.64
C ILE A 123 12.18 -2.16 2.87
N ALA A 124 13.31 -2.88 2.87
CA ALA A 124 14.26 -2.82 3.97
C ALA A 124 14.82 -1.40 4.17
N GLU A 125 15.14 -0.68 3.09
CA GLU A 125 15.62 0.70 3.14
C GLU A 125 14.53 1.69 3.57
N ILE A 126 13.28 1.48 3.16
CA ILE A 126 12.13 2.24 3.65
C ILE A 126 12.00 2.06 5.16
N VAL A 127 11.95 0.81 5.64
CA VAL A 127 11.79 0.50 7.07
C VAL A 127 12.92 1.06 7.92
N ARG A 128 14.17 1.04 7.42
CA ARG A 128 15.32 1.64 8.09
C ARG A 128 15.19 3.16 8.32
N LYS A 129 14.39 3.85 7.50
CA LYS A 129 14.21 5.31 7.50
C LYS A 129 12.92 5.79 8.20
N LEU A 130 12.05 4.86 8.60
CA LEU A 130 10.86 5.16 9.42
C LEU A 130 11.27 5.52 10.85
#